data_AF-A0A8H5RI32-F1
#
_entry.id   AF-A0A8H5RI32-F1
#
_cell.length_a   1.000
_cell.length_b   1.000
_cell.length_c   1.000
_cell.angle_alpha   90.00
_cell.angle_beta   90.00
_cell.angle_gamma   90.00
#
_symmetry.space_group_name_H-M   'P 1'
#
loop_
_entity.id
_entity.type
_entity.pdbx_description
1 polymer ?
#
loop_
_entity_poly.entity_id
_entity_poly.type
_entity_poly.pdbx_seq_one_letter_code
_entity_poly.pdbx_strand_id
1 'polypeptide(L)' 'MSSPADNHSFFARHYIDYVYAPGLLLIVGTLIVKKEWAPWAVLVAVAFGFYNFMAF' A
#
# COMPACT_ATOMS: atom_id res chain seq x y z
N MET A 1 25.20 15.27 7.03
CA MET A 1 25.18 14.20 8.03
C MET A 1 23.72 13.98 8.40
N SER A 2 23.09 12.96 7.82
CA SER A 2 21.69 12.58 8.12
C SER A 2 21.63 11.95 9.51
N SER A 3 20.61 12.29 10.29
CA SER A 3 20.47 11.82 11.67
C SER A 3 20.09 10.32 11.66
N PRO A 4 20.64 9.47 12.54
CA PRO A 4 20.25 8.05 12.61
C PRO A 4 18.75 7.82 12.89
N ALA A 5 18.03 8.86 13.32
CA ALA A 5 16.59 8.85 13.56
C ALA A 5 15.72 8.89 12.27
N ASP A 6 16.30 9.18 11.10
CA ASP A 6 15.55 9.33 9.84
C ASP A 6 15.17 7.96 9.21
N ASN A 7 15.64 6.85 9.79
CA ASN A 7 15.48 5.48 9.26
C ASN A 7 14.17 4.79 9.66
N HIS A 8 13.31 5.45 10.44
CA HIS A 8 12.04 4.90 10.94
C HIS A 8 10.82 5.61 10.35
N SER A 9 10.96 6.12 9.12
CA SER A 9 9.88 6.82 8.46
C SER A 9 8.93 5.78 7.86
N PHE A 10 7.72 5.65 8.42
CA PHE A 10 6.58 4.97 7.78
C PHE A 10 6.25 5.53 6.37
N PHE A 11 6.92 6.63 6.00
CA PHE A 11 6.92 7.32 4.70
C PHE A 11 8.21 7.12 3.90
N ALA A 12 9.05 6.13 4.22
CA ALA A 12 10.15 5.77 3.34
C ALA A 12 9.57 5.50 1.93
N ARG A 13 10.18 6.06 0.89
CA ARG A 13 9.74 5.92 -0.53
C ARG A 13 9.35 4.49 -0.89
N HIS A 14 10.06 3.54 -0.28
CA HIS A 14 9.81 2.12 -0.41
C HIS A 14 8.39 1.69 -0.02
N TYR A 15 7.85 2.18 1.10
CA TYR A 15 6.46 1.92 1.49
C TYR A 15 5.47 2.52 0.49
N ILE A 16 5.74 3.72 -0.01
CA ILE A 16 4.89 4.42 -0.99
C ILE A 16 4.80 3.62 -2.30
N ASP A 17 5.95 3.17 -2.81
CA ASP A 17 6.02 2.51 -4.11
C ASP A 17 5.55 1.04 -4.06
N TYR A 18 5.83 0.30 -2.98
CA TYR A 18 5.52 -1.14 -2.90
C TYR A 18 4.23 -1.49 -2.14
N VAL A 19 3.68 -0.58 -1.33
CA VAL A 19 2.47 -0.82 -0.53
C VAL A 19 1.31 0.06 -1.01
N TYR A 20 1.52 1.38 -1.04
CA TYR A 20 0.43 2.34 -1.30
C TYR A 20 0.06 2.45 -2.78
N ALA A 21 1.04 2.55 -3.68
CA ALA A 21 0.79 2.63 -5.12
C ALA A 21 0.02 1.41 -5.68
N PRO A 22 0.44 0.15 -5.42
CA PRO A 22 -0.29 -1.01 -5.91
C PRO A 22 -1.67 -1.17 -5.24
N GLY A 23 -1.78 -0.89 -3.94
CA GLY A 23 -3.08 -0.93 -3.24
C GLY A 23 -4.08 0.09 -3.80
N LEU A 24 -3.61 1.31 -4.08
CA LEU A 24 -4.43 2.37 -4.66
C LEU A 24 -4.85 2.03 -6.10
N LEU A 25 -3.93 1.51 -6.93
CA LEU A 25 -4.25 1.05 -8.28
C LEU A 25 -5.29 -0.07 -8.27
N LEU A 26 -5.18 -1.03 -7.33
CA LEU A 26 -6.14 -2.12 -7.18
C LEU A 26 -7.54 -1.58 -6.83
N ILE A 27 -7.65 -0.68 -5.85
CA ILE A 27 -8.93 -0.12 -5.41
C ILE A 27 -9.55 0.75 -6.52
N VAL A 28 -8.78 1.67 -7.10
CA VAL A 28 -9.26 2.60 -8.14
C VAL A 28 -9.62 1.83 -9.42
N GLY A 29 -8.80 0.86 -9.84
CA GLY A 29 -9.11 -0.01 -10.97
C GLY A 29 -10.39 -0.82 -10.74
N THR A 30 -10.59 -1.34 -9.54
CA THR A 30 -11.83 -2.07 -9.19
C THR A 30 -13.04 -1.14 -9.17
N LEU A 31 -12.90 0.10 -8.70
CA LEU A 31 -13.95 1.10 -8.74
C LEU A 31 -14.36 1.50 -10.17
N ILE A 32 -13.43 1.48 -11.12
CA ILE A 32 -13.71 1.74 -12.53
C ILE A 32 -14.42 0.55 -13.17
N VAL A 33 -13.90 -0.66 -12.96
CA VAL A 33 -14.39 -1.87 -13.64
C VAL A 33 -15.68 -2.39 -13.01
N LYS A 34 -15.75 -2.48 -11.68
CA LYS A 34 -16.88 -3.08 -10.95
C LYS A 34 -16.94 -2.59 -9.50
N LYS A 35 -17.63 -1.47 -9.28
CA LYS A 35 -17.76 -0.79 -7.97
C LYS A 35 -18.20 -1.68 -6.82
N GLU A 36 -19.07 -2.65 -7.09
CA GLU A 36 -19.57 -3.63 -6.11
C GLU A 36 -18.44 -4.44 -5.44
N TRP A 37 -17.32 -4.60 -6.15
CA TRP A 37 -16.15 -5.36 -5.69
C TRP A 37 -15.13 -4.49 -4.97
N ALA A 38 -15.35 -3.18 -4.88
CA ALA A 38 -14.44 -2.27 -4.18
C ALA A 38 -14.18 -2.63 -2.71
N PRO A 39 -15.17 -3.11 -1.90
CA PRO A 39 -14.91 -3.53 -0.53
C PRO A 39 -13.93 -4.70 -0.46
N TRP A 40 -14.04 -5.65 -1.39
CA TRP A 40 -13.13 -6.79 -1.49
C TRP A 40 -11.73 -6.36 -1.94
N ALA A 41 -11.64 -5.43 -2.89
CA ALA A 41 -10.36 -4.85 -3.30
C ALA A 41 -9.68 -4.11 -2.14
N VAL A 42 -10.44 -3.38 -1.31
CA VAL A 42 -9.88 -2.73 -0.10
C VAL A 42 -9.33 -3.78 0.86
N LEU A 43 -10.06 -4.87 1.12
CA LEU A 43 -9.55 -5.97 1.97
C LEU A 43 -8.27 -6.58 1.42
N VAL A 44 -8.19 -6.82 0.11
CA VAL A 44 -7.00 -7.35 -0.56
C VAL A 44 -5.85 -6.35 -0.49
N ALA A 45 -6.09 -5.07 -0.73
CA ALA A 45 -5.09 -4.02 -0.64
C ALA A 45 -4.51 -3.89 0.78
N VAL A 46 -5.34 -4.02 1.82
CA VAL A 46 -4.90 -4.02 3.21
C VAL A 46 -4.10 -5.29 3.52
N ALA A 47 -4.55 -6.46 3.08
CA ALA A 47 -3.85 -7.73 3.31
C ALA A 47 -2.47 -7.74 2.62
N PHE A 48 -2.40 -7.34 1.36
CA PHE A 48 -1.14 -7.24 0.61
C PHE A 48 -0.25 -6.11 1.12
N GLY A 49 -0.83 -5.00 1.58
CA GLY A 49 -0.08 -3.92 2.18
C GLY A 49 0.56 -4.33 3.50
N PHE A 50 -0.18 -5.04 4.35
CA PHE A 50 0.35 -5.59 5.60
C PHE A 50 1.39 -6.68 5.38
N TYR A 51 1.20 -7.55 4.37
CA TYR A 51 2.20 -8.55 3.99
C TYR A 51 3.49 -7.90 3.51
N ASN A 52 3.42 -6.88 2.65
CA ASN A 52 4.62 -6.14 2.24
C ASN A 52 5.27 -5.39 3.41
N PHE A 53 4.49 -4.91 4.39
CA PHE A 53 5.04 -4.32 5.61
C PHE A 53 5.81 -5.34 6.46
N MET A 54 5.37 -6.60 6.52
CA MET A 54 6.04 -7.66 7.30
C MET A 54 7.16 -8.39 6.55
N ALA A 55 7.15 -8.36 5.22
CA ALA A 55 8.16 -9.00 4.40
C ALA A 55 9.51 -8.23 4.35
N PHE A 56 9.55 -7.02 4.91
CA PHE A 56 10.73 -6.17 5.05
C PHE A 56 11.11 -5.99 6.52
#